data_AF-A0A520GXL2-F1
#
_entry.id   AF-A0A520GXL2-F1
#
_cell.length_a   1.000
_cell.length_b   1.000
_cell.length_c   1.000
_cell.angle_alpha   90.00
_cell.angle_beta   90.00
_cell.angle_gamma   90.00
#
_symmetry.space_group_name_H-M   'P 1'
#
loop_
_entity.id
_entity.type
_entity.pdbx_description
1 polymer ?
#
loop_
_entity_poly.entity_id
_entity_poly.type
_entity_poly.pdbx_seq_one_letter_code
_entity_poly.pdbx_strand_id
1 'polypeptide(L)' 'VKHVVQSSFAGRRIVVFSGGAAKGSDAVYQDARDIRDGGGNGSIIGRNTFQRPRAEALEMLAKIVSIYKNEE' A
#
# COMPACT_ATOMS: atom_id res chain seq x y z
N VAL A 1 -9.32 -4.21 5.97
CA VAL A 1 -8.02 -4.90 6.19
C VAL A 1 -8.07 -5.89 7.35
N LYS A 2 -8.33 -5.47 8.60
CA LYS A 2 -8.36 -6.36 9.79
C LYS A 2 -9.15 -7.66 9.58
N HIS A 3 -10.34 -7.58 8.99
CA HIS A 3 -11.16 -8.77 8.71
C HIS A 3 -10.48 -9.74 7.72
N VAL A 4 -9.82 -9.24 6.68
CA VAL A 4 -9.06 -10.06 5.71
C VAL A 4 -7.89 -10.76 6.39
N VAL A 5 -7.15 -10.06 7.25
CA VAL A 5 -6.06 -10.64 8.04
C VAL A 5 -6.57 -11.74 8.98
N GLN A 6 -7.72 -11.50 9.63
CA GLN A 6 -8.40 -12.49 10.46
C GLN A 6 -8.80 -13.74 9.66
N SER A 7 -9.41 -13.58 8.48
CA SER A 7 -9.74 -14.68 7.57
C SER A 7 -8.50 -15.40 7.01
N SER A 8 -7.35 -14.72 6.98
CA SER A 8 -6.05 -15.25 6.53
C SER A 8 -5.33 -16.01 7.66
N PHE A 9 -6.05 -16.97 8.25
CA PHE A 9 -5.58 -17.80 9.36
C PHE A 9 -5.10 -16.98 10.57
N ALA A 10 -5.86 -15.96 10.96
CA ALA A 10 -5.52 -15.07 12.07
C ALA A 10 -4.12 -14.44 11.95
N GLY A 11 -3.75 -14.00 10.74
CA GLY A 11 -2.46 -13.35 10.46
C GLY A 11 -1.28 -14.31 10.28
N ARG A 12 -1.48 -15.63 10.24
CA ARG A 12 -0.40 -16.59 9.93
C ARG A 12 -0.02 -16.66 8.46
N ARG A 13 -0.77 -15.98 7.59
CA ARG A 13 -0.43 -15.84 6.16
C ARG A 13 -0.13 -14.39 5.86
N ILE A 14 0.88 -14.17 5.02
CA ILE A 14 1.20 -12.86 4.48
C ILE A 14 0.04 -12.40 3.61
N VAL A 15 -0.44 -11.18 3.87
CA VAL A 15 -1.49 -10.52 3.13
C VAL A 15 -0.94 -9.23 2.54
N VAL A 16 -0.81 -9.21 1.21
CA VAL A 16 -0.48 -8.01 0.44
C VAL A 16 -1.71 -7.60 -0.37
N PHE A 17 -1.97 -6.29 -0.44
CA PHE A 17 -3.21 -5.75 -1.03
C PHE A 17 -2.92 -5.08 -2.36
N SER A 18 -3.68 -5.43 -3.39
CA SER A 18 -3.68 -4.66 -4.65
C SER A 18 -4.68 -3.52 -4.54
N GLY A 19 -4.26 -2.31 -4.90
CA GLY A 19 -5.17 -1.19 -5.10
C GLY A 19 -6.05 -1.38 -6.35
N GLY A 20 -7.14 -0.58 -6.43
CA GLY A 20 -8.01 -0.49 -7.61
C GLY A 20 -7.42 0.37 -8.74
N ALA A 21 -8.10 0.42 -9.88
CA ALA A 21 -7.65 1.20 -11.04
C ALA A 21 -7.69 2.71 -10.77
N ALA A 22 -6.67 3.43 -11.27
CA ALA A 22 -6.53 4.89 -11.33
C ALA A 22 -6.98 5.67 -10.08
N LYS A 23 -6.22 5.55 -8.99
CA LYS A 23 -6.34 6.41 -7.82
C LYS A 23 -5.35 7.57 -7.90
N GLY A 24 -5.78 8.77 -7.51
CA GLY A 24 -4.86 9.88 -7.22
C GLY A 24 -3.85 9.50 -6.14
N SER A 25 -2.70 10.18 -6.08
CA SER A 25 -1.59 9.81 -5.18
C SER A 25 -2.03 9.72 -3.71
N ASP A 26 -2.86 10.66 -3.25
CA ASP A 26 -3.34 10.69 -1.86
C ASP A 26 -4.14 9.45 -1.47
N ALA A 27 -4.93 8.92 -2.40
CA ALA A 27 -5.71 7.70 -2.16
C ALA A 27 -4.82 6.46 -2.10
N VAL A 28 -3.67 6.44 -2.81
CA VAL A 28 -2.67 5.37 -2.68
C VAL A 28 -1.98 5.43 -1.31
N TYR A 29 -1.66 6.64 -0.84
CA TYR A 29 -1.06 6.82 0.48
C TYR A 29 -2.04 6.43 1.59
N GLN A 30 -3.31 6.79 1.45
CA GLN A 30 -4.33 6.38 2.41
C GLN A 30 -4.51 4.86 2.43
N ASP A 31 -4.57 4.20 1.26
CA ASP A 31 -4.60 2.74 1.20
C ASP A 31 -3.40 2.12 1.95
N ALA A 32 -2.19 2.67 1.77
CA ALA A 32 -1.00 2.17 2.46
C ALA A 32 -1.10 2.31 3.99
N ARG A 33 -1.63 3.42 4.50
CA ARG A 33 -1.90 3.62 5.94
C ARG A 33 -2.95 2.62 6.45
N ASP A 34 -4.06 2.49 5.74
CA ASP A 34 -5.14 1.57 6.11
C ASP A 34 -4.67 0.10 6.12
N ILE A 35 -3.80 -0.29 5.18
CA ILE A 35 -3.16 -1.61 5.13
C ILE A 35 -2.29 -1.82 6.36
N ARG A 36 -1.37 -0.88 6.64
CA ARG A 36 -0.46 -0.95 7.78
C ARG A 36 -1.22 -1.03 9.10
N ASP A 37 -2.13 -0.10 9.35
CA ASP A 37 -2.90 0.03 10.59
C ASP A 37 -3.92 -1.11 10.76
N GLY A 38 -4.30 -1.74 9.65
CA GLY A 38 -5.13 -2.92 9.61
C GLY A 38 -4.39 -4.25 9.82
N GLY A 39 -3.06 -4.23 9.95
CA GLY A 39 -2.22 -5.43 10.13
C GLY A 39 -1.88 -6.18 8.84
N GLY A 40 -2.06 -5.55 7.67
CA GLY A 40 -1.60 -6.07 6.38
C GLY A 40 -0.09 -5.93 6.20
N ASN A 41 0.49 -6.72 5.30
CA ASN A 41 1.95 -6.84 5.14
C ASN A 41 2.53 -6.00 4.00
N GLY A 42 1.69 -5.36 3.18
CA GLY A 42 2.17 -4.47 2.12
C GLY A 42 1.18 -4.24 1.00
N SER A 43 1.64 -3.49 -0.01
CA SER A 43 0.90 -3.16 -1.22
C SER A 43 1.47 -3.86 -2.45
N ILE A 44 0.59 -4.22 -3.38
CA ILE A 44 0.95 -4.55 -4.76
C ILE A 44 0.63 -3.31 -5.61
N ILE A 45 1.66 -2.76 -6.27
CA ILE A 45 1.53 -1.58 -7.11
C ILE A 45 2.26 -1.77 -8.44
N GLY A 46 1.66 -1.28 -9.52
CA GLY A 46 2.18 -1.42 -10.88
C GLY A 46 1.87 -0.18 -11.71
N ARG A 47 0.78 -0.23 -12.49
CA ARG A 47 0.39 0.85 -13.43
C ARG A 47 0.42 2.25 -12.81
N ASN A 48 -0.09 2.41 -11.58
CA ASN A 48 -0.16 3.72 -10.93
C ASN A 48 1.22 4.32 -10.57
N THR A 49 2.28 3.51 -10.55
CA THR A 49 3.66 4.01 -10.38
C THR A 49 4.34 4.15 -11.73
N PHE A 50 4.33 3.10 -12.56
CA PHE A 50 5.15 3.02 -13.75
C PHE A 50 4.60 3.79 -14.97
N GLN A 51 3.38 4.32 -14.91
CA GLN A 51 2.83 5.21 -15.94
C GLN A 51 3.03 6.71 -15.61
N ARG A 52 3.67 7.02 -14.49
CA ARG A 52 3.99 8.40 -14.09
C ARG A 52 5.38 8.81 -14.58
N PRO A 53 5.67 10.11 -14.67
CA PRO A 53 7.03 10.60 -14.82
C PRO A 53 7.96 10.00 -13.75
N ARG A 54 9.21 9.70 -14.12
CA ARG A 54 10.17 9.01 -13.24
C ARG A 54 10.33 9.67 -11.87
N ALA A 55 10.40 11.00 -11.82
CA ALA A 55 10.54 11.74 -10.57
C ALA A 55 9.33 11.51 -9.65
N GLU A 56 8.11 11.70 -10.18
CA GLU A 56 6.87 11.45 -9.43
C GLU A 56 6.72 9.99 -8.97
N ALA A 57 7.13 9.04 -9.81
CA ALA A 57 7.10 7.62 -9.46
C ALA A 57 8.03 7.31 -8.28
N LEU A 58 9.23 7.88 -8.26
CA LEU A 58 10.19 7.71 -7.17
C LEU A 58 9.71 8.37 -5.88
N GLU A 59 9.16 9.59 -5.96
CA GLU A 59 8.58 10.29 -4.81
C GLU A 59 7.42 9.49 -4.21
N MET A 60 6.53 8.96 -5.06
CA MET A 60 5.44 8.09 -4.64
C MET A 60 5.95 6.86 -3.89
N LEU A 61 6.94 6.15 -4.46
CA LEU A 61 7.50 4.96 -3.83
C LEU A 61 8.18 5.29 -2.50
N ALA A 62 8.93 6.39 -2.44
CA ALA A 62 9.59 6.83 -1.20
C ALA A 62 8.57 7.10 -0.09
N LYS A 63 7.46 7.78 -0.42
CA LYS A 63 6.38 8.08 0.52
C LYS A 63 5.64 6.82 0.99
N ILE A 64 5.39 5.87 0.09
CA ILE A 64 4.79 4.56 0.46
C ILE A 64 5.72 3.80 1.41
N VAL A 65 7.03 3.80 1.15
CA VAL A 65 8.01 3.15 2.03
C VAL A 65 8.03 3.81 3.41
N SER A 66 8.02 5.15 3.49
CA SER A 66 8.00 5.86 4.78
C SER A 66 6.74 5.55 5.58
N ILE A 67 5.57 5.45 4.93
CA ILE A 67 4.32 5.00 5.56
C ILE A 67 4.50 3.64 6.22
N TYR A 68 4.99 2.65 5.47
CA TYR A 68 5.16 1.29 5.98
C TYR A 68 6.21 1.16 7.08
N LYS A 69 7.21 2.04 7.09
CA LYS A 69 8.22 2.12 8.15
C LYS A 69 7.79 2.91 9.39
N ASN A 70 6.63 3.57 9.36
CA ASN A 70 6.22 4.55 10.37
C ASN A 70 7.20 5.74 10.50
N GLU A 71 7.75 6.18 9.36
CA GLU A 71 8.69 7.32 9.25
C GLU A 71 8.02 8.56 8.61
N GLU A 72 6.71 8.50 8.37
CA GLU A 72 5.93 9.55 7.69
C GLU A 72 5.51 10.70 8.62
#